data_AF-A0A959V3N5-F1
#
_entry.id   AF-A0A959V3N5-F1
#
_cell.length_a   1.000
_cell.length_b   1.000
_cell.length_c   1.000
_cell.angle_alpha   90.00
_cell.angle_beta   90.00
_cell.angle_gamma   90.00
#
_symmetry.space_group_name_H-M   'P 1'
#
loop_
_entity.id
_entity.type
_entity.pdbx_description
1 polymer ?
#
loop_
_entity_poly.entity_id
_entity_poly.type
_entity_poly.pdbx_seq_one_letter_code
_entity_poly.pdbx_strand_id
1 'polypeptide(L)' 'MRKVLVVLGLVALLPVHAQVPADPVVVRARAIIDTLTSPSMHGRGYVNAGDSLAAEYIAAQFRAVGLQP' A
#
# COMPACT_ATOMS: atom_id res chain seq x y z
N MET A 1 -21.11 23.36 33.40
CA MET A 1 -19.78 22.92 32.91
C MET A 1 -19.71 21.41 32.67
N ARG A 2 -20.12 20.55 33.61
CA ARG A 2 -20.12 19.07 33.43
C ARG A 2 -20.87 18.56 32.19
N LYS A 3 -22.04 19.14 31.87
CA LYS A 3 -22.83 18.77 30.67
C LYS A 3 -22.13 19.16 29.36
N VAL A 4 -21.38 20.26 29.35
CA VAL A 4 -20.61 20.73 28.18
C VAL A 4 -19.43 19.80 27.91
N LEU A 5 -18.75 19.34 28.98
CA LEU A 5 -17.67 18.35 28.89
C LEU A 5 -18.15 16.98 28.35
N VAL A 6 -19.34 16.53 28.76
CA VAL A 6 -19.94 15.29 28.25
C VAL A 6 -20.31 15.43 26.76
N VAL A 7 -20.87 16.57 26.36
CA VAL A 7 -21.21 16.83 24.95
C VAL A 7 -19.95 16.93 24.09
N LEU A 8 -18.88 17.58 24.58
CA LEU A 8 -17.59 17.64 23.87
C LEU A 8 -16.95 16.26 23.68
N GLY A 9 -17.01 15.40 24.71
CA GLY A 9 -16.55 14.01 24.61
C GLY A 9 -17.36 13.18 23.61
N LEU A 10 -18.68 13.41 23.53
CA LEU A 10 -19.55 12.74 22.57
C LEU A 10 -19.31 13.19 21.12
N VAL A 11 -19.03 14.48 20.91
CA VAL A 11 -18.72 15.06 19.59
C VAL A 11 -17.36 14.59 19.08
N ALA A 12 -16.39 14.34 19.96
CA ALA A 12 -15.07 13.83 19.58
C ALA A 12 -15.09 12.38 19.04
N LEU A 13 -16.19 11.64 19.24
CA LEU A 13 -16.39 10.28 18.71
C LEU A 13 -17.00 10.25 17.29
N LEU A 14 -17.42 11.40 16.75
CA LEU A 14 -18.06 11.51 15.43
C LEU A 14 -17.17 11.30 14.19
N PRO A 15 -15.81 11.44 14.20
CA PRO A 15 -15.06 11.37 12.95
C PRO A 15 -14.79 9.93 12.47
N VAL A 16 -15.26 8.91 13.20
CA VAL A 16 -15.05 7.49 12.84
C VAL A 16 -15.71 7.13 11.50
N HIS A 17 -16.80 7.80 11.11
CA HIS A 17 -17.53 7.48 9.87
C HIS A 17 -17.04 8.24 8.62
N ALA A 18 -16.04 9.12 8.75
CA ALA A 18 -15.53 9.94 7.64
C ALA A 18 -14.18 9.46 7.07
N GLN A 19 -13.67 8.30 7.52
CA GLN A 19 -12.48 7.71 6.92
C GLN A 19 -12.85 7.23 5.52
N VAL A 20 -12.45 7.95 4.47
CA VAL A 20 -12.49 7.44 3.10
C VAL A 20 -11.64 6.16 3.09
N PRO A 21 -12.21 4.97 2.85
CA PRO A 21 -11.44 3.75 2.77
C PRO A 21 -10.40 3.93 1.66
N ALA A 22 -9.14 3.58 1.93
CA ALA A 22 -8.13 3.61 0.90
C ALA A 22 -8.56 2.67 -0.24
N ASP A 23 -8.58 3.18 -1.47
CA ASP A 23 -8.90 2.37 -2.64
C ASP A 23 -7.95 1.17 -2.70
N PRO A 24 -8.46 -0.08 -2.69
CA PRO A 24 -7.63 -1.28 -2.72
C PRO A 24 -6.64 -1.32 -3.88
N VAL A 25 -7.00 -0.73 -5.03
CA VAL A 25 -6.11 -0.62 -6.20
C VAL A 25 -4.94 0.32 -5.88
N VAL A 26 -5.22 1.46 -5.26
CA VAL A 26 -4.19 2.45 -4.87
C VAL A 26 -3.26 1.86 -3.80
N VAL A 27 -3.80 1.14 -2.81
CA VAL A 27 -2.99 0.47 -1.78
C VAL A 27 -2.05 -0.55 -2.41
N ARG A 28 -2.58 -1.40 -3.31
CA ARG A 28 -1.77 -2.40 -4.02
C ARG A 28 -0.71 -1.74 -4.92
N ALA A 29 -1.06 -0.68 -5.65
CA ALA A 29 -0.13 0.04 -6.50
C ALA A 29 1.03 0.64 -5.70
N ARG A 30 0.77 1.23 -4.53
CA ARG A 30 1.82 1.73 -3.63
C ARG A 30 2.76 0.62 -3.18
N ALA A 31 2.23 -0.51 -2.72
CA ALA A 31 3.07 -1.64 -2.30
C ALA A 31 3.96 -2.19 -3.42
N ILE A 32 3.45 -2.23 -4.66
CA ILE A 32 4.23 -2.62 -5.84
C ILE A 32 5.35 -1.61 -6.11
N ILE A 33 5.05 -0.31 -6.08
CA ILE A 33 6.03 0.76 -6.29
C ILE A 33 7.11 0.72 -5.20
N ASP A 34 6.72 0.62 -3.93
CA ASP A 34 7.65 0.56 -2.80
C ASP A 34 8.61 -0.62 -2.95
N THR A 35 8.10 -1.79 -3.37
CA THR A 35 8.93 -2.98 -3.59
C THR A 35 9.87 -2.79 -4.77
N LEU A 36 9.36 -2.37 -5.94
CA LEU A 36 10.15 -2.25 -7.16
C LEU A 36 11.19 -1.12 -7.11
N THR A 37 10.97 -0.10 -6.28
CA THR A 37 11.89 1.02 -6.08
C THR A 37 12.81 0.86 -4.86
N SER A 38 12.69 -0.25 -4.13
CA SER A 38 13.51 -0.53 -2.97
C SER A 38 15.00 -0.76 -3.33
N PRO A 39 15.93 -0.52 -2.38
CA PRO A 39 17.36 -0.79 -2.59
C PRO A 39 17.69 -2.23 -2.99
N SER A 40 16.88 -3.21 -2.57
CA SER A 40 17.08 -4.63 -2.90
C SER A 40 16.79 -4.96 -4.37
N MET A 41 16.18 -4.05 -5.12
CA MET A 41 15.95 -4.21 -6.57
C MET A 41 17.09 -3.63 -7.42
N HIS A 42 18.14 -3.08 -6.81
CA HIS A 42 19.38 -2.62 -7.47
C HIS A 42 19.16 -1.72 -8.70
N GLY A 43 18.11 -0.88 -8.67
CA GLY A 43 17.79 0.03 -9.78
C GLY A 43 17.16 -0.63 -11.00
N ARG A 44 16.87 -1.95 -10.95
CA ARG A 44 16.18 -2.74 -11.99
C ARG A 44 16.92 -2.82 -13.34
N GLY A 45 18.22 -2.57 -13.32
CA GLY A 45 19.11 -2.78 -14.47
C GLY A 45 19.94 -4.06 -14.29
N TYR A 46 20.85 -4.31 -15.22
CA TYR A 46 21.71 -5.51 -15.21
C TYR A 46 22.67 -5.58 -14.01
N VAL A 47 22.93 -4.47 -13.32
CA VAL A 47 23.79 -4.44 -12.12
C VAL A 47 23.14 -5.28 -11.02
N ASN A 48 23.92 -6.22 -10.47
CA ASN A 48 23.46 -7.16 -9.44
C ASN A 48 22.16 -7.91 -9.81
N ALA A 49 21.92 -8.13 -11.10
CA ALA A 49 20.71 -8.77 -11.62
C ALA A 49 19.40 -8.08 -11.20
N GLY A 50 19.41 -6.76 -11.01
CA GLY A 50 18.21 -6.00 -10.62
C GLY A 50 17.05 -6.15 -11.61
N ASP A 51 17.35 -6.27 -12.90
CA ASP A 51 16.39 -6.57 -13.96
C ASP A 51 15.71 -7.93 -13.77
N SER A 52 16.48 -8.96 -13.46
CA SER A 52 16.00 -10.32 -13.22
C SER A 52 15.17 -10.41 -11.94
N LEU A 53 15.61 -9.75 -10.86
CA LEU A 53 14.86 -9.66 -9.61
C LEU A 53 13.50 -8.97 -9.80
N ALA A 54 13.47 -7.87 -10.56
CA ALA A 54 12.24 -7.18 -10.89
C ALA A 54 11.32 -8.04 -11.77
N ALA A 55 11.87 -8.72 -12.78
CA ALA A 55 11.12 -9.62 -13.65
C ALA A 55 10.50 -10.79 -12.85
N GLU A 56 11.27 -11.42 -11.95
CA GLU A 56 10.79 -12.49 -11.09
C GLU A 56 9.66 -12.03 -10.16
N TYR A 57 9.81 -10.84 -9.55
CA TYR A 57 8.77 -10.23 -8.74
C TYR A 57 7.48 -10.02 -9.54
N ILE A 58 7.56 -9.43 -10.74
CA ILE A 58 6.39 -9.16 -11.59
C ILE A 58 5.73 -10.48 -12.00
N ALA A 59 6.51 -11.48 -12.41
CA ALA A 59 6.01 -12.80 -12.76
C ALA A 59 5.28 -13.47 -11.58
N ALA A 60 5.79 -13.32 -10.35
CA ALA A 60 5.12 -13.80 -9.15
C ALA A 60 3.79 -13.07 -8.89
N GLN A 61 3.72 -11.76 -9.10
CA GLN A 61 2.47 -10.99 -8.97
C GLN A 61 1.40 -11.42 -9.98
N PHE A 62 1.80 -11.77 -11.21
CA PHE A 62 0.89 -12.31 -12.23
C PHE A 62 0.36 -13.68 -11.82
N ARG A 63 1.25 -14.59 -11.42
CA ARG A 63 0.86 -15.93 -10.94
C ARG A 63 -0.07 -15.86 -9.72
N ALA A 64 0.17 -14.94 -8.80
CA ALA A 64 -0.65 -14.76 -7.59
C ALA A 64 -2.12 -14.39 -7.89
N VAL A 65 -2.39 -13.80 -9.07
CA VAL A 65 -3.75 -13.47 -9.51
C VAL A 65 -4.27 -14.42 -10.60
N GLY A 66 -3.59 -15.54 -10.83
CA GLY A 66 -4.00 -16.58 -11.78
C GLY A 66 -3.65 -16.29 -13.25
N LEU A 67 -2.73 -15.35 -13.51
CA LEU A 67 -2.27 -15.01 -14.86
C LEU A 67 -0.96 -15.71 -15.23
N GLN A 68 -0.74 -15.87 -16.54
CA GLN A 68 0.55 -16.28 -17.08
C GLN A 68 1.48 -15.05 -17.19
N PRO A 69 2.76 -15.19 -16.76
CA PRO A 69 3.75 -14.12 -16.83
C PRO A 69 4.33 -13.91 -18.24
#